data_AF-A0A8K0P8J2-F1
#
_entry.id   AF-A0A8K0P8J2-F1
#
_cell.length_a   1.000
_cell.length_b   1.000
_cell.length_c   1.000
_cell.angle_alpha   90.00
_cell.angle_beta   90.00
_cell.angle_gamma   90.00
#
_symmetry.space_group_name_H-M   'P 1'
#
loop_
_entity.id
_entity.type
_entity.pdbx_description
1 polymer ?
#
loop_
_entity_poly.entity_id
_entity_poly.type
_entity_poly.pdbx_seq_one_letter_code
_entity_poly.pdbx_strand_id
1 'polypeptide(L)'
;MASAAGLSCKVDPTLVTALRNQKNETEEDEHLLACLLMVFVAVSIPKLARNENSFYRASLEGHANNIHCMASAVNNIFGALFTICGLGDIEDRMKEFLALASSSLLRLGQEADKEAIRNRESVYLLLDQIVQESPFLTMDLLESCFPYALIRNAYHAVYKQEHSQG
;
A
#
# COMPACT_ATOMS: atom_id res chain seq x y z
N MET A 1 1.02 -12.35 -23.57
CA MET A 1 2.13 -13.22 -24.01
C MET A 1 3.21 -13.35 -22.94
N ALA A 2 3.75 -12.25 -22.37
CA ALA A 2 4.75 -12.33 -21.29
C ALA A 2 4.24 -13.03 -20.01
N SER A 3 3.03 -12.69 -19.53
CA SER A 3 2.44 -13.30 -18.33
C SER A 3 2.26 -14.83 -18.44
N ALA A 4 1.91 -15.33 -19.63
CA ALA A 4 1.76 -16.77 -19.88
C ALA A 4 3.10 -17.54 -19.83
N ALA A 5 4.23 -16.84 -19.96
CA ALA A 5 5.57 -17.40 -19.78
C ALA A 5 6.09 -17.25 -18.35
N GLY A 6 5.25 -16.81 -17.39
CA GLY A 6 5.64 -16.56 -16.01
C GLY A 6 6.46 -15.28 -15.80
N LEU A 7 6.53 -14.40 -16.81
CA LEU A 7 7.23 -13.13 -16.69
C LEU A 7 6.36 -12.09 -15.98
N SER A 8 6.97 -11.38 -15.03
CA SER A 8 6.31 -10.27 -14.32
C SER A 8 6.02 -9.11 -15.26
N CYS A 9 4.76 -8.67 -15.29
CA CYS A 9 4.32 -7.50 -16.04
C CYS A 9 4.12 -6.32 -15.08
N LYS A 10 4.37 -5.08 -15.55
CA LYS A 10 4.06 -3.87 -14.77
C LYS A 10 2.56 -3.74 -14.46
N VAL A 11 1.72 -4.26 -15.36
CA VAL A 11 0.27 -4.37 -15.20
C VAL A 11 -0.12 -5.78 -15.58
N ASP A 12 -0.89 -6.47 -14.73
CA ASP A 12 -1.34 -7.83 -15.01
C ASP A 12 -2.47 -7.82 -16.07
N PRO A 13 -2.23 -8.36 -17.28
CA PRO A 13 -3.24 -8.40 -18.33
C PRO A 13 -4.43 -9.30 -17.98
N THR A 14 -4.24 -10.30 -17.10
CA THR A 14 -5.28 -11.22 -16.66
C THR A 14 -6.26 -10.48 -15.75
N LEU A 15 -5.73 -9.72 -14.79
CA LEU A 15 -6.53 -8.88 -13.90
C LEU A 15 -7.27 -7.79 -14.67
N VAL A 16 -6.60 -7.12 -15.62
CA VAL A 16 -7.24 -6.13 -16.51
C VAL A 16 -8.41 -6.74 -17.26
N THR A 17 -8.24 -7.95 -17.80
CA THR A 17 -9.30 -8.65 -18.54
C THR A 17 -10.47 -9.02 -17.61
N ALA A 18 -10.16 -9.54 -16.41
CA ALA A 18 -11.17 -9.91 -15.43
C ALA A 18 -12.00 -8.71 -14.96
N LEU A 19 -11.36 -7.59 -14.62
CA LEU A 19 -12.03 -6.37 -14.19
C LEU A 19 -12.83 -5.72 -15.33
N ARG A 20 -12.30 -5.75 -16.56
CA ARG A 20 -13.03 -5.26 -17.73
C ARG A 20 -14.32 -6.07 -18.00
N ASN A 21 -14.34 -7.36 -17.71
CA ASN A 21 -15.54 -8.19 -17.86
C ASN A 21 -16.59 -7.94 -16.77
N GLN A 22 -16.21 -7.32 -15.65
CA GLN A 22 -17.14 -6.91 -14.59
C GLN A 22 -17.71 -5.51 -14.83
N LYS A 23 -17.24 -4.81 -15.87
CA LYS A 23 -17.69 -3.47 -16.24
C LYS A 23 -19.14 -3.52 -16.75
N ASN A 24 -20.01 -2.73 -16.13
CA ASN A 24 -21.31 -2.41 -16.71
C ASN A 24 -21.13 -1.25 -17.71
N GLU A 25 -21.76 -1.33 -18.88
CA GLU A 25 -21.57 -0.37 -19.99
C GLU A 25 -22.07 1.06 -19.69
N THR A 26 -22.66 1.31 -18.52
CA THR A 26 -23.44 2.52 -18.22
C THR A 26 -22.74 3.55 -17.34
N GLU A 27 -21.50 3.33 -16.89
CA GLU A 27 -20.85 4.21 -15.90
C GLU A 27 -19.89 5.23 -16.54
N GLU A 28 -20.34 6.49 -16.63
CA GLU A 28 -19.53 7.64 -17.08
C GLU A 28 -18.46 8.10 -16.06
N ASP A 29 -18.38 7.48 -14.87
CA ASP A 29 -17.54 7.95 -13.74
C ASP A 29 -16.54 6.93 -13.18
N GLU A 30 -16.21 5.86 -13.92
CA GLU A 30 -15.31 4.79 -13.43
C GLU A 30 -13.94 5.29 -12.96
N HIS A 31 -13.38 6.28 -13.67
CA HIS A 31 -12.09 6.84 -13.30
C HIS A 31 -12.17 7.60 -11.96
N LEU A 32 -13.27 8.33 -11.73
CA LEU A 32 -13.51 8.99 -10.46
C LEU A 32 -13.68 7.97 -9.34
N LEU A 33 -14.42 6.88 -9.58
CA LEU A 33 -14.58 5.81 -8.60
C LEU A 33 -13.24 5.14 -8.25
N ALA A 34 -12.38 4.89 -9.24
CA ALA A 34 -11.04 4.35 -9.02
C ALA A 34 -10.17 5.32 -8.19
N CYS A 35 -10.23 6.63 -8.48
CA CYS A 35 -9.56 7.66 -7.68
C CYS A 35 -10.08 7.70 -6.24
N LEU A 36 -11.40 7.66 -6.05
CA LEU A 36 -12.01 7.68 -4.71
C LEU A 36 -11.68 6.41 -3.92
N LEU A 37 -11.64 5.24 -4.57
CA LEU A 37 -11.19 3.98 -3.95
C LEU A 37 -9.74 4.10 -3.48
N MET A 38 -8.87 4.66 -4.33
CA MET A 38 -7.47 4.91 -3.99
C MET A 38 -7.32 5.82 -2.76
N VAL A 39 -8.04 6.94 -2.74
CA VAL A 39 -8.09 7.85 -1.59
C VAL A 39 -8.60 7.13 -0.34
N PHE A 40 -9.68 6.35 -0.47
CA PHE A 40 -10.28 5.62 0.63
C PHE A 40 -9.33 4.60 1.26
N VAL A 41 -8.58 3.85 0.44
CA VAL A 41 -7.55 2.92 0.92
C VAL A 41 -6.44 3.69 1.64
N ALA A 42 -5.90 4.75 1.03
CA ALA A 42 -4.80 5.54 1.59
C ALA A 42 -5.13 6.09 3.00
N VAL A 43 -6.31 6.69 3.17
CA VAL A 43 -6.73 7.25 4.47
C VAL A 43 -7.14 6.19 5.50
N SER A 44 -7.37 4.95 5.07
CA SER A 44 -7.75 3.85 5.95
C SER A 44 -6.56 3.07 6.52
N ILE A 45 -5.37 3.17 5.90
CA ILE A 45 -4.14 2.50 6.38
C ILE A 45 -3.84 2.76 7.87
N PRO A 46 -3.92 4.00 8.40
CA PRO A 46 -3.64 4.24 9.82
C PRO A 46 -4.53 3.46 10.79
N LYS A 47 -5.76 3.11 10.37
CA LYS A 47 -6.69 2.34 11.20
C LYS A 47 -6.14 0.94 11.52
N LEU A 48 -5.25 0.41 10.69
CA LEU A 48 -4.61 -0.89 10.91
C LEU A 48 -3.73 -0.90 12.17
N ALA A 49 -3.23 0.26 12.62
CA ALA A 49 -2.36 0.36 13.79
C ALA A 49 -3.07 -0.01 15.10
N ARG A 50 -4.42 0.09 15.11
CA ARG A 50 -5.28 -0.32 16.24
C ARG A 50 -5.40 -1.83 16.39
N ASN A 51 -5.26 -2.57 15.29
CA ASN A 51 -5.48 -4.01 15.29
C ASN A 51 -4.24 -4.73 15.86
N GLU A 52 -4.42 -5.54 16.90
CA GLU A 52 -3.35 -6.29 17.56
C GLU A 52 -2.60 -7.22 16.59
N ASN A 53 -3.31 -7.78 15.61
CA ASN A 53 -2.76 -8.71 14.63
C ASN A 53 -1.96 -8.01 13.51
N SER A 54 -1.93 -6.67 13.49
CA SER A 54 -1.09 -5.88 12.58
C SER A 54 0.36 -5.78 13.04
N PHE A 55 0.78 -6.55 14.04
CA PHE A 55 2.19 -6.62 14.42
C PHE A 55 3.01 -7.30 13.31
N TYR A 56 4.12 -6.66 12.93
CA TYR A 56 5.07 -7.20 11.98
C TYR A 56 6.00 -8.21 12.65
N ARG A 57 6.07 -9.42 12.12
CA ARG A 57 6.95 -10.49 12.57
C ARG A 57 8.10 -10.62 11.58
N ALA A 58 9.33 -10.40 12.05
CA ALA A 58 10.54 -10.59 11.26
C ALA A 58 10.69 -12.05 10.81
N SER A 59 10.27 -13.02 11.61
CA SER A 59 10.25 -14.44 11.21
C SER A 59 9.40 -14.74 9.97
N LEU A 60 8.37 -13.92 9.71
CA LEU A 60 7.51 -14.03 8.53
C LEU A 60 7.83 -12.99 7.44
N GLU A 61 8.74 -12.07 7.72
CA GLU A 61 8.96 -10.84 6.96
C GLU A 61 7.65 -10.09 6.63
N GLY A 62 6.66 -10.19 7.53
CA GLY A 62 5.30 -9.71 7.29
C GLY A 62 4.43 -9.68 8.54
N HIS A 63 3.18 -9.26 8.37
CA HIS A 63 2.20 -9.13 9.46
C HIS A 63 1.32 -10.36 9.62
N ALA A 64 0.92 -10.68 10.85
CA ALA A 64 0.12 -11.87 11.17
C ALA A 64 -1.29 -11.86 10.54
N ASN A 65 -1.84 -10.69 10.23
CA ASN A 65 -3.12 -10.51 9.53
C ASN A 65 -3.00 -10.28 8.03
N ASN A 66 -1.83 -10.55 7.43
CA ASN A 66 -1.58 -10.42 5.99
C ASN A 66 -1.71 -9.00 5.41
N ILE A 67 -1.65 -7.93 6.22
CA ILE A 67 -1.71 -6.57 5.66
C ILE A 67 -0.53 -6.24 4.73
N HIS A 68 0.61 -6.93 4.85
CA HIS A 68 1.71 -6.83 3.89
C HIS A 68 1.28 -7.14 2.45
N CYS A 69 0.30 -8.04 2.24
CA CYS A 69 -0.25 -8.33 0.93
C CYS A 69 -1.02 -7.14 0.31
N MET A 70 -1.34 -6.11 1.10
CA MET A 70 -1.90 -4.87 0.56
C MET A 70 -0.92 -4.17 -0.39
N ALA A 71 0.40 -4.37 -0.24
CA ALA A 71 1.39 -3.88 -1.19
C ALA A 71 1.12 -4.40 -2.61
N SER A 72 0.96 -5.72 -2.74
CA SER A 72 0.64 -6.34 -4.02
C SER A 72 -0.75 -5.95 -4.51
N ALA A 73 -1.74 -5.89 -3.62
CA ALA A 73 -3.11 -5.55 -3.99
C ALA A 73 -3.23 -4.12 -4.51
N VAL A 74 -2.65 -3.13 -3.81
CA VAL A 74 -2.66 -1.72 -4.21
C VAL A 74 -2.02 -1.54 -5.59
N ASN A 75 -0.84 -2.12 -5.80
CA ASN A 75 -0.11 -1.98 -7.06
C ASN A 75 -0.85 -2.63 -8.24
N ASN A 76 -1.35 -3.84 -8.06
CA ASN A 76 -2.02 -4.57 -9.15
C ASN A 76 -3.43 -4.04 -9.45
N ILE A 77 -4.23 -3.75 -8.42
CA ILE A 77 -5.61 -3.26 -8.59
C ILE A 77 -5.60 -1.86 -9.20
N PHE A 78 -4.82 -0.92 -8.68
CA PHE A 78 -4.78 0.43 -9.24
C PHE A 78 -4.10 0.44 -10.61
N GLY A 79 -3.04 -0.35 -10.80
CA GLY A 79 -2.44 -0.55 -12.12
C GLY A 79 -3.46 -1.05 -13.15
N ALA A 80 -4.31 -2.01 -12.78
CA ALA A 80 -5.34 -2.53 -13.68
C ALA A 80 -6.49 -1.54 -13.91
N LEU A 81 -7.05 -0.94 -12.85
CA LEU A 81 -8.17 0.01 -12.94
C LEU A 81 -7.81 1.23 -13.78
N PHE A 82 -6.68 1.88 -13.51
CA PHE A 82 -6.26 3.06 -14.27
C PHE A 82 -5.84 2.71 -15.71
N THR A 83 -5.36 1.48 -15.97
CA THR A 83 -5.17 0.98 -17.34
C THR A 83 -6.49 0.83 -18.08
N ILE A 84 -7.57 0.38 -17.40
CA ILE A 84 -8.91 0.24 -18.01
C ILE A 84 -9.51 1.60 -18.34
N CYS A 85 -9.32 2.60 -17.46
CA CYS A 85 -9.78 3.97 -17.71
C CYS A 85 -9.07 4.65 -18.90
N GLY A 86 -7.86 4.21 -19.24
CA GLY A 86 -7.16 4.63 -20.46
C GLY A 86 -6.59 6.06 -20.45
N LEU A 87 -6.52 6.72 -19.28
CA LEU A 87 -5.96 8.08 -19.17
C LEU A 87 -4.43 8.12 -19.09
N GLY A 88 -3.78 6.98 -18.82
CA GLY A 88 -2.31 6.87 -18.81
C GLY A 88 -1.63 7.56 -17.62
N ASP A 89 -2.38 7.83 -16.54
CA ASP A 89 -1.97 8.62 -15.38
C ASP A 89 -1.61 7.78 -14.16
N ILE A 90 -1.37 6.47 -14.34
CA ILE A 90 -1.12 5.49 -13.25
C ILE A 90 -0.02 5.98 -12.30
N GLU A 91 1.09 6.48 -12.84
CA GLU A 91 2.22 6.96 -12.04
C GLU A 91 1.84 8.17 -11.18
N ASP A 92 1.07 9.11 -11.73
CA ASP A 92 0.60 10.30 -11.01
C ASP A 92 -0.43 9.94 -9.94
N ARG A 93 -1.33 9.00 -10.23
CA ARG A 93 -2.30 8.48 -9.25
C ARG A 93 -1.57 7.75 -8.10
N MET A 94 -0.59 6.90 -8.42
CA MET A 94 0.21 6.20 -7.41
C MET A 94 1.04 7.15 -6.54
N LYS A 95 1.61 8.22 -7.13
CA LYS A 95 2.27 9.31 -6.38
C LYS A 95 1.30 9.99 -5.40
N GLU A 96 0.09 10.30 -5.85
CA GLU A 96 -0.95 10.88 -5.00
C GLU A 96 -1.36 9.95 -3.86
N PHE A 97 -1.55 8.65 -4.16
CA PHE A 97 -1.79 7.63 -3.14
C PHE A 97 -0.71 7.62 -2.07
N LEU A 98 0.56 7.60 -2.47
CA LEU A 98 1.68 7.56 -1.54
C LEU A 98 1.75 8.81 -0.67
N ALA A 99 1.53 9.99 -1.26
CA ALA A 99 1.48 11.26 -0.52
C ALA A 99 0.35 11.28 0.51
N LEU A 100 -0.84 10.81 0.14
CA LEU A 100 -2.00 10.72 1.04
C LEU A 100 -1.76 9.73 2.17
N ALA A 101 -1.30 8.51 1.85
CA ALA A 101 -1.03 7.47 2.85
C ALA A 101 0.07 7.93 3.83
N SER A 102 1.14 8.55 3.33
CA SER A 102 2.23 9.10 4.15
C SER A 102 1.74 10.23 5.05
N SER A 103 0.95 11.17 4.52
CA SER A 103 0.35 12.25 5.33
C SER A 103 -0.54 11.69 6.44
N SER A 104 -1.36 10.69 6.12
CA SER A 104 -2.25 10.03 7.08
C SER A 104 -1.46 9.30 8.19
N LEU A 105 -0.34 8.65 7.86
CA LEU A 105 0.50 7.95 8.84
C LEU A 105 1.37 8.89 9.68
N LEU A 106 1.81 10.02 9.13
CA LEU A 106 2.50 11.06 9.89
C LEU A 106 1.57 11.71 10.92
N ARG A 107 0.29 11.92 10.58
CA ARG A 107 -0.73 12.38 11.54
C ARG A 107 -0.94 11.38 12.67
N LEU A 108 -1.01 10.09 12.36
CA LEU A 108 -1.08 9.03 13.38
C LEU A 108 0.13 9.08 14.33
N GLY A 109 1.32 9.44 13.83
CA GLY A 109 2.53 9.60 14.64
C GLY A 109 2.44 10.70 15.71
N GLN A 110 1.52 11.65 15.54
CA GLN A 110 1.27 12.75 16.48
C GLN A 110 0.10 12.45 17.44
N GLU A 111 -0.61 11.33 17.26
CA GLU A 111 -1.69 10.94 18.17
C GLU A 111 -1.14 10.51 19.54
N ALA A 112 -1.84 10.91 20.61
CA ALA A 112 -1.50 10.56 21.98
C ALA A 112 -2.23 9.30 22.48
N ASP A 113 -3.22 8.82 21.73
CA ASP A 113 -4.00 7.64 22.09
C ASP A 113 -3.17 6.37 21.89
N LYS A 114 -2.78 5.75 23.01
CA LYS A 114 -1.95 4.53 23.05
C LYS A 114 -2.59 3.35 22.32
N GLU A 115 -3.92 3.29 22.28
CA GLU A 115 -4.63 2.21 21.57
C GLU A 115 -4.60 2.45 20.06
N ALA A 116 -4.77 3.70 19.63
CA ALA A 116 -4.64 4.10 18.24
C ALA A 116 -3.25 3.86 17.66
N ILE A 117 -2.19 4.11 18.44
CA ILE A 117 -0.80 4.03 17.97
C ILE A 117 -0.10 2.71 18.30
N ARG A 118 -0.83 1.69 18.79
CA ARG A 118 -0.27 0.46 19.33
C ARG A 118 0.73 -0.22 18.39
N ASN A 119 0.33 -0.45 17.14
CA ASN A 119 1.16 -1.09 16.11
C ASN A 119 1.60 -0.10 15.03
N ARG A 120 1.79 1.18 15.37
CA ARG A 120 2.13 2.22 14.37
C ARG A 120 3.40 1.89 13.59
N GLU A 121 4.41 1.34 14.27
CA GLU A 121 5.71 1.03 13.68
C GLU A 121 5.57 -0.06 12.62
N SER A 122 4.81 -1.11 12.92
CA SER A 122 4.51 -2.17 11.96
C SER A 122 3.74 -1.67 10.74
N VAL A 123 2.85 -0.68 10.90
CA VAL A 123 2.11 -0.10 9.78
C VAL A 123 2.99 0.85 8.94
N TYR A 124 4.01 1.50 9.51
CA TYR A 124 4.97 2.27 8.71
C TYR A 124 5.74 1.40 7.72
N LEU A 125 6.02 0.14 8.09
CA LEU A 125 6.67 -0.82 7.19
C LEU A 125 5.81 -1.15 5.96
N LEU A 126 4.49 -0.99 6.05
CA LEU A 126 3.60 -1.22 4.92
C LEU A 126 3.86 -0.21 3.78
N LEU A 127 4.23 1.03 4.10
CA LEU A 127 4.61 2.02 3.06
C LEU A 127 5.87 1.58 2.32
N ASP A 128 6.87 1.07 3.04
CA ASP A 128 8.09 0.53 2.44
C ASP A 128 7.75 -0.63 1.49
N GLN A 129 6.94 -1.58 1.95
CA GLN A 129 6.48 -2.72 1.15
C GLN A 129 5.71 -2.29 -0.11
N ILE A 130 4.80 -1.31 0.00
CA ILE A 130 4.06 -0.77 -1.14
C ILE A 130 5.02 -0.21 -2.20
N VAL A 131 6.04 0.54 -1.78
CA VAL A 131 7.01 1.17 -2.68
C VAL A 131 7.94 0.13 -3.30
N GLN A 132 8.42 -0.85 -2.52
CA GLN A 132 9.28 -1.94 -3.01
C GLN A 132 8.60 -2.79 -4.08
N GLU A 133 7.30 -3.06 -3.93
CA GLU A 133 6.54 -3.83 -4.91
C GLU A 133 6.10 -3.01 -6.13
N SER A 134 6.11 -1.68 -6.05
CA SER A 134 5.57 -0.84 -7.11
C SER A 134 6.58 -0.62 -8.23
N PRO A 135 6.22 -0.88 -9.50
CA PRO A 135 7.03 -0.44 -10.64
C PRO A 135 6.84 1.06 -10.94
N PHE A 136 5.96 1.76 -10.22
CA PHE A 136 5.59 3.16 -10.45
C PHE A 136 6.08 4.11 -9.35
N LEU A 137 6.46 3.58 -8.18
CA LEU A 137 6.96 4.36 -7.05
C LEU A 137 8.47 4.14 -6.90
N THR A 138 9.15 5.14 -6.34
CA THR A 138 10.59 5.07 -6.07
C THR A 138 10.87 5.41 -4.62
N MET A 139 12.04 4.96 -4.13
CA MET A 139 12.50 5.31 -2.79
C MET A 139 12.74 6.81 -2.60
N ASP A 140 13.19 7.51 -3.65
CA ASP A 140 13.36 8.97 -3.60
C ASP A 140 12.03 9.69 -3.38
N LEU A 141 10.95 9.18 -4.00
CA LEU A 141 9.60 9.71 -3.79
C LEU A 141 9.11 9.41 -2.37
N LEU A 142 9.38 8.21 -1.85
CA LEU A 142 9.06 7.87 -0.47
C LEU A 142 9.77 8.81 0.51
N GLU A 143 11.08 9.02 0.38
CA GLU A 143 11.84 9.91 1.25
C GLU A 143 11.30 11.35 1.23
N SER A 144 10.79 11.80 0.08
CA SER A 144 10.22 13.14 -0.06
C SER A 144 8.93 13.36 0.74
N CYS A 145 8.17 12.29 1.03
CA CYS A 145 6.88 12.37 1.72
C CYS A 145 6.84 11.65 3.08
N PHE A 146 7.77 10.74 3.34
CA PHE A 146 7.91 9.98 4.57
C PHE A 146 9.39 9.68 4.87
N PRO A 147 9.97 10.27 5.94
CA PRO A 147 11.39 10.11 6.24
C PRO A 147 11.79 8.64 6.50
N TYR A 148 12.78 8.13 5.77
CA TYR A 148 13.24 6.75 5.90
C TYR A 148 13.80 6.43 7.29
N ALA A 149 14.24 7.45 8.04
CA ALA A 149 14.63 7.29 9.44
C ALA A 149 13.50 6.71 10.31
N LEU A 150 12.23 7.03 10.03
CA LEU A 150 11.08 6.46 10.73
C LEU A 150 10.91 4.97 10.41
N ILE A 151 11.06 4.59 9.14
CA ILE A 151 10.97 3.20 8.68
C ILE A 151 12.10 2.36 9.29
N ARG A 152 13.33 2.87 9.26
CA ARG A 152 14.50 2.21 9.87
C ARG A 152 14.30 1.99 11.38
N ASN A 153 13.82 3.01 12.08
CA ASN A 153 13.56 2.89 13.52
C ASN A 153 12.42 1.89 13.79
N ALA A 154 11.38 1.88 12.96
CA ALA A 154 10.29 0.91 13.04
C ALA A 154 10.79 -0.53 12.85
N TYR A 155 11.64 -0.79 11.83
CA TYR A 155 12.27 -2.10 11.66
C TYR A 155 13.05 -2.52 12.90
N HIS A 156 13.91 -1.65 13.41
CA HIS A 156 14.67 -1.95 14.63
C HIS A 156 13.76 -2.26 15.83
N ALA A 157 12.67 -1.51 15.99
CA ALA A 157 11.72 -1.71 17.10
C ALA A 157 10.96 -3.03 16.99
N VAL A 158 10.42 -3.39 15.81
CA VAL A 158 9.68 -4.65 15.64
C VAL A 158 10.58 -5.88 15.78
N TYR A 159 11.81 -5.82 15.25
CA TYR A 159 12.79 -6.91 15.41
C TYR A 159 13.17 -7.12 16.87
N LYS A 160 13.43 -6.02 17.60
CA LYS A 160 13.73 -6.07 19.03
C LYS A 160 12.55 -6.59 19.85
N GLN A 161 11.33 -6.16 19.54
CA GLN A 161 10.13 -6.61 20.24
C GLN A 161 9.87 -8.11 20.04
N GLU A 162 10.02 -8.63 18.83
CA GLU A 162 9.87 -10.07 18.57
C GLU A 162 10.93 -10.89 19.32
N HIS A 163 12.20 -10.46 19.30
CA HIS A 163 13.27 -11.14 20.04
C HIS A 163 13.08 -11.12 21.57
N SER A 164 12.31 -10.16 22.10
CA SER A 164 11.97 -10.11 23.52
C SER A 164 10.73 -10.92 23.90
N GLN A 165 9.93 -11.35 22.92
CA GLN A 165 8.71 -12.15 23.12
C GLN A 165 8.90 -13.65 22.88
N GLY A 166 10.00 -14.05 22.23
CA GLY A 166 10.43 -15.46 22.09
C GLY A 166 11.34 -15.90 23.23
#